data_AF-A0A7K0P0K0-F1
#
_entry.id   AF-A0A7K0P0K0-F1
#
_cell.length_a   1.000
_cell.length_b   1.000
_cell.length_c   1.000
_cell.angle_alpha   90.00
_cell.angle_beta   90.00
_cell.angle_gamma   90.00
#
_symmetry.space_group_name_H-M   'P 1'
#
loop_
_entity.id
_entity.type
_entity.pdbx_description
1 polymer ?
#
loop_
_entity_poly.entity_id
_entity_poly.type
_entity_poly.pdbx_seq_one_letter_code
_entity_poly.pdbx_strand_id
1 'polypeptide(L)'
;AQGGGAPASMGAIEVHGPVSALDRVRPWVDPARLADGSVRLVECVVGREVVLPSGHIARAHLANHGLGEHGFPSGSSELATAAPEAVLWEVTSPDGARMLHAADTGPLPASTVASIASASPLDLLLVEETFGDVVDHGTAHLDLQTLPLLLAALRDAGAVGDSTTVVAVHLSHHNPPEPELVRRLAAWGVRPGRDLDVITVGATRPVPGGALTPARRTLVTGGARSGKSREAERLVAAAPRVTYVATSGPPHADLPHDAEWADRVARHRERRPAAWSTVETADVAGVVRSAQAGDAVLVDCLTLWLTRVIDDADAWNDADTARSIMLASVADLVSALRATPARVVLVTNEVGSGIVPLHAGARLFRDLLGEVNSRVADACDEVLLTVAGRAIILGELRTEGPL
;
A
#
# COMPACT_ATOMS: atom_id res chain seq x y z
N ALA A 1 6.39 64.17 -20.92
CA ALA A 1 5.61 63.00 -21.34
C ALA A 1 5.54 62.04 -20.16
N GLN A 2 4.44 62.08 -19.41
CA GLN A 2 4.12 61.09 -18.38
C GLN A 2 3.64 59.83 -19.12
N GLY A 3 4.39 58.74 -18.99
CA GLY A 3 4.03 57.41 -19.48
C GLY A 3 3.96 56.45 -18.31
N GLY A 4 3.08 56.74 -17.35
CA GLY A 4 2.70 55.77 -16.33
C GLY A 4 1.78 54.75 -16.96
N GLY A 5 2.34 53.64 -17.45
CA GLY A 5 1.54 52.46 -17.79
C GLY A 5 0.80 52.00 -16.53
N ALA A 6 -0.52 52.08 -16.55
CA ALA A 6 -1.35 51.52 -15.49
C ALA A 6 -1.00 50.03 -15.32
N PRO A 7 -0.80 49.53 -14.09
CA PRO A 7 -0.67 48.09 -13.88
C PRO A 7 -1.93 47.42 -14.44
N ALA A 8 -1.74 46.36 -15.24
CA ALA A 8 -2.84 45.53 -15.70
C ALA A 8 -3.74 45.20 -14.51
N SER A 9 -5.03 45.51 -14.59
CA SER A 9 -5.97 45.24 -13.51
C SER A 9 -5.90 43.76 -13.19
N MET A 10 -5.31 43.39 -12.04
CA MET A 10 -5.42 42.03 -11.55
C MET A 10 -6.91 41.70 -11.47
N GLY A 11 -7.34 40.68 -12.20
CA GLY A 11 -8.70 40.17 -12.11
C GLY A 11 -9.04 39.88 -10.65
N ALA A 12 -10.32 39.98 -10.31
CA ALA A 12 -10.78 39.66 -8.96
C ALA A 12 -10.31 38.26 -8.54
N ILE A 13 -9.79 38.14 -7.32
CA ILE A 13 -9.35 36.87 -6.74
C ILE A 13 -10.59 36.13 -6.23
N GLU A 14 -10.77 34.88 -6.64
CA GLU A 14 -11.81 34.02 -6.09
C GLU A 14 -11.20 33.02 -5.10
N VAL A 15 -11.76 32.98 -3.89
CA VAL A 15 -11.40 32.02 -2.85
C VAL A 15 -12.54 31.02 -2.74
N HIS A 16 -12.28 29.80 -3.18
CA HIS A 16 -13.24 28.71 -3.22
C HIS A 16 -13.10 27.83 -1.99
N GLY A 17 -14.19 27.51 -1.31
CA GLY A 17 -14.17 26.59 -0.18
C GLY A 17 -15.57 26.27 0.37
N PRO A 18 -15.70 25.30 1.28
CA PRO A 18 -16.94 25.09 2.01
C PRO A 18 -17.28 26.32 2.88
N VAL A 19 -18.58 26.55 3.11
CA VAL A 19 -19.06 27.73 3.87
C VAL A 19 -18.36 27.87 5.22
N SER A 20 -18.21 26.78 5.97
CA SER A 20 -17.56 26.76 7.28
C SER A 20 -16.09 27.21 7.23
N ALA A 21 -15.35 26.86 6.18
CA ALA A 21 -13.98 27.32 5.97
C ALA A 21 -13.94 28.79 5.53
N LEU A 22 -14.82 29.19 4.60
CA LEU A 22 -14.91 30.57 4.12
C LEU A 22 -15.26 31.55 5.25
N ASP A 23 -16.13 31.16 6.17
CA ASP A 23 -16.49 31.97 7.34
C ASP A 23 -15.31 32.15 8.30
N ARG A 24 -14.44 31.15 8.44
CA ARG A 24 -13.18 31.27 9.22
C ARG A 24 -12.14 32.12 8.51
N VAL A 25 -12.11 32.11 7.17
CA VAL A 25 -11.19 32.92 6.36
C VAL A 25 -11.62 34.38 6.29
N ARG A 26 -12.93 34.67 6.26
CA ARG A 26 -13.49 36.01 6.06
C ARG A 26 -12.87 37.11 6.95
N PRO A 27 -12.63 36.89 8.26
CA PRO A 27 -11.99 37.91 9.12
C PRO A 27 -10.54 38.25 8.74
N TRP A 28 -9.87 37.38 7.98
CA TRP A 28 -8.49 37.58 7.50
C TRP A 28 -8.42 38.28 6.15
N VAL A 29 -9.57 38.50 5.49
CA VAL A 29 -9.64 39.22 4.21
C VAL A 29 -9.97 40.69 4.48
N ASP A 30 -9.23 41.58 3.83
CA ASP A 30 -9.50 43.02 3.87
C ASP A 30 -10.97 43.32 3.49
N PRO A 31 -11.79 43.89 4.40
CA PRO A 31 -13.19 44.18 4.14
C PRO A 31 -13.41 45.10 2.93
N ALA A 32 -12.47 46.01 2.64
CA ALA A 32 -12.56 46.89 1.48
C ALA A 32 -12.52 46.08 0.17
N ARG A 33 -11.71 45.01 0.14
CA ARG A 33 -11.57 44.12 -1.02
C ARG A 33 -12.76 43.19 -1.22
N LEU A 34 -13.46 42.85 -0.13
CA LEU A 34 -14.75 42.16 -0.21
C LEU A 34 -15.83 43.09 -0.73
N ALA A 35 -15.84 44.36 -0.29
CA ALA A 35 -16.84 45.35 -0.66
C ALA A 35 -16.72 45.79 -2.13
N ASP A 36 -15.49 45.96 -2.64
CA ASP A 36 -15.23 46.33 -4.04
C ASP A 36 -15.24 45.13 -5.01
N GLY A 37 -15.36 43.90 -4.48
CA GLY A 37 -15.42 42.66 -5.26
C GLY A 37 -14.08 42.21 -5.84
N SER A 38 -12.96 42.83 -5.47
CA SER A 38 -11.61 42.42 -5.87
C SER A 38 -11.16 41.12 -5.19
N VAL A 39 -11.83 40.70 -4.11
CA VAL A 39 -11.81 39.35 -3.55
C VAL A 39 -13.24 38.85 -3.41
N ARG A 40 -13.52 37.66 -3.93
CA ARG A 40 -14.81 36.98 -3.77
C ARG A 40 -14.61 35.67 -3.04
N LEU A 41 -15.42 35.44 -2.00
CA LEU A 41 -15.54 34.13 -1.36
C LEU A 41 -16.65 33.37 -2.09
N VAL A 42 -16.33 32.21 -2.64
CA VAL A 42 -17.22 31.40 -3.47
C VAL A 42 -17.44 30.05 -2.82
N GLU A 43 -18.70 29.75 -2.47
CA GLU A 43 -19.07 28.48 -1.86
C GLU A 43 -18.85 27.32 -2.84
N CYS A 44 -18.12 26.30 -2.37
CA CYS A 44 -18.00 25.03 -3.03
C CYS A 44 -19.15 24.11 -2.65
N VAL A 45 -19.90 23.66 -3.65
CA VAL A 45 -20.89 22.59 -3.49
C VAL A 45 -20.27 21.30 -4.01
N VAL A 46 -20.26 20.25 -3.20
CA VAL A 46 -19.72 18.93 -3.60
C VAL A 46 -20.41 18.44 -4.87
N GLY A 47 -19.63 17.92 -5.81
CA GLY A 47 -20.09 17.46 -7.12
C GLY A 47 -20.34 18.57 -8.14
N ARG A 48 -20.37 19.84 -7.73
CA ARG A 48 -20.49 20.97 -8.67
C ARG A 48 -19.15 21.23 -9.34
N GLU A 49 -19.22 21.43 -10.65
CA GLU A 49 -18.07 21.83 -11.47
C GLU A 49 -17.92 23.34 -11.54
N VAL A 50 -16.67 23.79 -11.56
CA VAL A 50 -16.27 25.16 -11.80
C VAL A 50 -15.30 25.19 -12.97
N VAL A 51 -15.64 25.92 -14.02
CA VAL A 51 -14.75 26.14 -15.17
C VAL A 51 -13.83 27.32 -14.85
N LEU A 52 -12.54 27.05 -14.76
CA LEU A 52 -11.51 28.05 -14.51
C LEU A 52 -11.20 28.85 -15.80
N PRO A 53 -10.68 30.10 -15.69
CA PRO A 53 -10.30 30.90 -16.85
C PRO A 53 -9.27 30.23 -17.77
N SER A 54 -8.50 29.29 -17.25
CA SER A 54 -7.54 28.46 -18.01
C SER A 54 -8.20 27.35 -18.84
N GLY A 55 -9.54 27.21 -18.79
CA GLY A 55 -10.29 26.12 -19.41
C GLY A 55 -10.29 24.80 -18.61
N HIS A 56 -9.62 24.76 -17.46
CA HIS A 56 -9.65 23.59 -16.58
C HIS A 56 -11.00 23.50 -15.85
N ILE A 57 -11.42 22.29 -15.52
CA ILE A 57 -12.64 22.04 -14.75
C ILE A 57 -12.22 21.55 -13.36
N ALA A 58 -12.61 22.29 -12.33
CA ALA A 58 -12.43 21.90 -10.93
C ALA A 58 -13.74 21.35 -10.37
N ARG A 59 -13.69 20.18 -9.72
CA ARG A 59 -14.83 19.56 -9.05
C ARG A 59 -14.45 19.25 -7.60
N ALA A 60 -15.29 19.69 -6.67
CA ALA A 60 -15.11 19.39 -5.25
C ALA A 60 -15.70 18.02 -4.91
N HIS A 61 -14.94 17.20 -4.17
CA HIS A 61 -15.40 15.96 -3.57
C HIS A 61 -15.43 16.07 -2.05
N LEU A 62 -16.26 15.24 -1.41
CA LEU A 62 -16.36 15.19 0.04
C LEU A 62 -15.09 14.57 0.64
N ALA A 63 -14.40 15.32 1.51
CA ALA A 63 -13.38 14.79 2.40
C ALA A 63 -14.04 14.17 3.64
N ASN A 64 -13.40 13.16 4.23
CA ASN A 64 -13.79 12.63 5.53
C ASN A 64 -12.94 13.29 6.64
N HIS A 65 -13.05 14.62 6.75
CA HIS A 65 -12.31 15.41 7.72
C HIS A 65 -13.22 16.47 8.37
N GLY A 66 -13.09 16.66 9.69
CA GLY A 66 -13.85 17.63 10.48
C GLY A 66 -12.93 18.50 11.35
N LEU A 67 -13.29 19.75 11.57
CA LEU A 67 -12.52 20.84 12.21
C LEU A 67 -12.62 20.87 13.75
N GLY A 68 -12.80 19.73 14.44
CA GLY A 68 -12.96 19.68 15.90
C GLY A 68 -12.43 18.41 16.60
N GLU A 69 -12.31 18.44 17.93
CA GLU A 69 -11.85 17.35 18.84
C GLU A 69 -12.64 16.03 18.73
N HIS A 70 -13.68 16.02 17.90
CA HIS A 70 -14.48 14.86 17.55
C HIS A 70 -14.54 14.78 16.03
N GLY A 71 -13.54 14.12 15.44
CA GLY A 71 -13.69 13.63 14.07
C GLY A 71 -14.99 12.83 13.97
N PHE A 72 -15.67 12.89 12.82
CA PHE A 72 -16.85 12.05 12.63
C PHE A 72 -16.47 10.59 12.89
N PRO A 73 -17.20 9.85 13.74
CA PRO A 73 -16.91 8.45 13.96
C PRO A 73 -16.97 7.73 12.61
N SER A 74 -15.90 7.00 12.32
CA SER A 74 -15.80 6.18 11.11
C SER A 74 -17.04 5.29 11.01
N GLY A 75 -17.82 5.46 9.93
CA GLY A 75 -19.01 4.66 9.67
C GLY A 75 -20.35 5.25 10.12
N SER A 76 -20.42 6.51 10.60
CA SER A 76 -21.72 7.17 10.80
C SER A 76 -22.35 7.56 9.45
N SER A 77 -23.58 7.11 9.19
CA SER A 77 -24.37 7.50 8.00
C SER A 77 -24.82 8.97 8.02
N GLU A 78 -24.44 9.72 9.06
CA GLU A 78 -24.77 11.14 9.27
C GLU A 78 -23.91 12.10 8.43
N LEU A 79 -22.84 11.59 7.78
CA LEU A 79 -22.05 12.32 6.77
C LEU A 79 -22.89 12.90 5.62
N ALA A 80 -24.08 12.36 5.37
CA ALA A 80 -24.94 12.80 4.28
C ALA A 80 -25.65 14.14 4.53
N THR A 81 -25.68 14.66 5.76
CA THR A 81 -26.50 15.84 6.13
C THR A 81 -25.74 17.04 6.68
N ALA A 82 -24.48 16.89 7.07
CA ALA A 82 -23.65 18.02 7.52
C ALA A 82 -22.95 18.69 6.33
N ALA A 83 -22.88 20.02 6.32
CA ALA A 83 -22.07 20.74 5.33
C ALA A 83 -20.60 20.32 5.47
N PRO A 84 -19.89 20.02 4.37
CA PRO A 84 -18.50 19.59 4.42
C PRO A 84 -17.64 20.68 5.06
N GLU A 85 -16.71 20.30 5.95
CA GLU A 85 -15.74 21.23 6.51
C GLU A 85 -14.42 21.25 5.73
N ALA A 86 -14.16 20.19 4.98
CA ALA A 86 -13.07 20.07 4.03
C ALA A 86 -13.57 19.44 2.72
N VAL A 87 -12.90 19.78 1.61
CA VAL A 87 -13.18 19.23 0.29
C VAL A 87 -11.89 18.83 -0.40
N LEU A 88 -12.00 17.86 -1.30
CA LEU A 88 -10.92 17.42 -2.16
C LEU A 88 -11.13 18.00 -3.55
N TRP A 89 -10.05 18.28 -4.26
CA TRP A 89 -10.14 18.93 -5.56
C TRP A 89 -9.73 17.97 -6.66
N GLU A 90 -10.71 17.59 -7.49
CA GLU A 90 -10.43 17.00 -8.78
C GLU A 90 -10.30 18.12 -9.82
N VAL A 91 -9.24 18.09 -10.60
CA VAL A 91 -8.98 19.04 -11.68
C VAL A 91 -8.82 18.26 -12.98
N THR A 92 -9.64 18.60 -13.97
CA THR A 92 -9.56 18.07 -15.34
C THR A 92 -9.02 19.17 -16.25
N SER A 93 -7.95 18.87 -16.99
CA SER A 93 -7.40 19.78 -17.99
C SER A 93 -8.24 19.78 -19.29
N PRO A 94 -8.08 20.78 -20.16
CA PRO A 94 -8.84 20.85 -21.43
C PRO A 94 -8.62 19.65 -22.36
N ASP A 95 -7.45 18.98 -22.27
CA ASP A 95 -7.12 17.76 -23.02
C ASP A 95 -7.55 16.47 -22.31
N GLY A 96 -8.23 16.59 -21.16
CA GLY A 96 -8.88 15.47 -20.46
C GLY A 96 -8.04 14.77 -19.41
N ALA A 97 -6.80 15.22 -19.15
CA ALA A 97 -6.00 14.68 -18.05
C ALA A 97 -6.61 15.05 -16.69
N ARG A 98 -6.59 14.10 -15.74
CA ARG A 98 -7.27 14.22 -14.45
C ARG A 98 -6.30 14.10 -13.29
N MET A 99 -6.37 15.07 -12.39
CA MET A 99 -5.65 15.08 -11.12
C MET A 99 -6.63 15.12 -9.97
N LEU A 100 -6.40 14.33 -8.92
CA LEU A 100 -7.03 14.50 -7.63
C LEU A 100 -6.00 15.02 -6.62
N HIS A 101 -6.30 16.17 -6.01
CA HIS A 101 -5.59 16.69 -4.85
C HIS A 101 -6.39 16.35 -3.59
N ALA A 102 -5.93 15.32 -2.90
CA ALA A 102 -6.54 14.70 -1.74
C ALA A 102 -5.65 14.93 -0.50
N ALA A 103 -5.56 16.19 -0.05
CA ALA A 103 -4.94 16.53 1.24
C ALA A 103 -6.03 16.64 2.32
N ASP A 104 -5.70 16.30 3.56
CA ASP A 104 -6.63 16.35 4.70
C ASP A 104 -7.94 15.61 4.44
N THR A 105 -7.81 14.37 3.95
CA THR A 105 -8.86 13.52 3.41
C THR A 105 -9.51 12.58 4.41
N GLY A 106 -8.68 12.03 5.29
CA GLY A 106 -8.93 10.74 5.92
C GLY A 106 -9.30 9.59 4.98
N PRO A 107 -9.64 8.39 5.51
CA PRO A 107 -10.23 7.33 4.71
C PRO A 107 -11.47 7.84 3.98
N LEU A 108 -11.43 7.81 2.65
CA LEU A 108 -12.52 8.36 1.85
C LEU A 108 -13.82 7.57 2.04
N PRO A 109 -14.98 8.25 2.10
CA PRO A 109 -16.27 7.57 2.08
C PRO A 109 -16.44 6.78 0.77
N ALA A 110 -17.13 5.63 0.82
CA ALA A 110 -17.37 4.81 -0.37
C ALA A 110 -18.07 5.58 -1.50
N SER A 111 -18.95 6.54 -1.16
CA SER A 111 -19.59 7.45 -2.10
C SER A 111 -18.60 8.38 -2.81
N THR A 112 -17.59 8.87 -2.09
CA THR A 112 -16.50 9.68 -2.67
C THR A 112 -15.65 8.83 -3.61
N VAL A 113 -15.28 7.61 -3.21
CA VAL A 113 -14.54 6.68 -4.06
C VAL A 113 -15.32 6.39 -5.36
N ALA A 114 -16.61 6.07 -5.25
CA ALA A 114 -17.48 5.84 -6.41
C ALA A 114 -17.63 7.10 -7.30
N SER A 115 -17.70 8.29 -6.70
CA SER A 115 -17.75 9.56 -7.42
C SER A 115 -16.49 9.78 -8.26
N ILE A 116 -15.31 9.60 -7.68
CA ILE A 116 -14.02 9.73 -8.39
C ILE A 116 -13.91 8.70 -9.53
N ALA A 117 -14.31 7.46 -9.24
CA ALA A 117 -14.29 6.33 -10.18
C ALA A 117 -15.36 6.40 -11.28
N SER A 118 -16.32 7.33 -11.19
CA SER A 118 -17.40 7.45 -12.20
C SER A 118 -16.93 7.96 -13.57
N ALA A 119 -15.67 8.40 -13.65
CA ALA A 119 -15.00 8.83 -14.88
C ALA A 119 -13.74 7.98 -15.13
N SER A 120 -12.87 8.39 -16.06
CA SER A 120 -11.62 7.66 -16.37
C SER A 120 -10.70 7.41 -15.14
N PRO A 121 -9.68 6.57 -15.22
CA PRO A 121 -8.65 6.56 -14.19
C PRO A 121 -7.97 7.95 -14.07
N LEU A 122 -7.50 8.29 -12.87
CA LEU A 122 -6.71 9.49 -12.63
C LEU A 122 -5.34 9.36 -13.32
N ASP A 123 -4.81 10.47 -13.83
CA ASP A 123 -3.41 10.55 -14.25
C ASP A 123 -2.49 10.84 -13.07
N LEU A 124 -2.98 11.63 -12.10
CA LEU A 124 -2.25 12.00 -10.88
C LEU A 124 -3.15 11.97 -9.65
N LEU A 125 -2.68 11.27 -8.62
CA LEU A 125 -3.22 11.32 -7.27
C LEU A 125 -2.17 11.94 -6.34
N LEU A 126 -2.46 13.12 -5.82
CA LEU A 126 -1.76 13.69 -4.67
C LEU A 126 -2.58 13.31 -3.44
N VAL A 127 -2.03 12.51 -2.54
CA VAL A 127 -2.75 11.99 -1.36
C VAL A 127 -1.96 12.24 -0.10
N GLU A 128 -2.61 12.66 0.97
CA GLU A 128 -1.92 12.85 2.25
C GLU A 128 -1.32 11.55 2.81
N GLU A 129 -0.21 11.68 3.53
CA GLU A 129 0.35 10.63 4.39
C GLU A 129 0.95 11.32 5.64
N THR A 130 0.07 11.85 6.47
CA THR A 130 0.43 12.82 7.51
C THR A 130 0.98 12.17 8.77
N PHE A 131 0.42 11.05 9.21
CA PHE A 131 0.75 10.51 10.53
C PHE A 131 1.78 9.39 10.53
N GLY A 132 2.24 8.90 9.38
CA GLY A 132 3.41 8.04 9.33
C GLY A 132 3.25 6.76 10.17
N ASP A 133 4.11 6.61 11.17
CA ASP A 133 4.09 5.47 12.12
C ASP A 133 3.17 5.70 13.34
N VAL A 134 2.59 6.89 13.51
CA VAL A 134 1.60 7.19 14.56
C VAL A 134 0.23 6.77 14.05
N VAL A 135 -0.45 5.85 14.75
CA VAL A 135 -1.72 5.25 14.30
C VAL A 135 -2.88 5.47 15.27
N ASP A 136 -2.58 5.96 16.47
CA ASP A 136 -3.56 6.38 17.49
C ASP A 136 -3.54 7.90 17.58
N HIS A 137 -3.72 8.56 16.43
CA HIS A 137 -3.74 10.01 16.35
C HIS A 137 -5.12 10.60 16.71
N GLY A 138 -6.16 9.77 16.83
CA GLY A 138 -7.53 10.21 17.16
C GLY A 138 -8.15 11.14 16.11
N THR A 139 -7.49 11.32 14.97
CA THR A 139 -7.95 12.14 13.85
C THR A 139 -8.39 11.26 12.69
N ALA A 140 -9.07 11.85 11.72
CA ALA A 140 -9.46 11.13 10.53
C ALA A 140 -8.33 10.96 9.50
N HIS A 141 -7.16 11.57 9.65
CA HIS A 141 -6.10 11.60 8.63
C HIS A 141 -5.52 10.22 8.27
N LEU A 142 -4.83 10.15 7.13
CA LEU A 142 -4.10 8.95 6.71
C LEU A 142 -2.74 8.80 7.40
N ASP A 143 -2.38 7.54 7.59
CA ASP A 143 -1.10 7.04 8.11
C ASP A 143 -0.59 5.87 7.25
N LEU A 144 0.55 5.29 7.62
CA LEU A 144 1.11 4.13 6.90
C LEU A 144 0.32 2.81 7.08
N GLN A 145 -0.77 2.79 7.86
CA GLN A 145 -1.68 1.64 7.95
C GLN A 145 -2.94 1.81 7.10
N THR A 146 -3.42 3.05 6.96
CA THR A 146 -4.70 3.39 6.34
C THR A 146 -4.56 3.82 4.88
N LEU A 147 -3.46 4.49 4.50
CA LEU A 147 -3.16 4.83 3.10
C LEU A 147 -3.25 3.62 2.15
N PRO A 148 -2.62 2.46 2.42
CA PRO A 148 -2.75 1.31 1.52
C PRO A 148 -4.18 0.81 1.37
N LEU A 149 -5.02 0.91 2.41
CA LEU A 149 -6.43 0.52 2.34
C LEU A 149 -7.22 1.46 1.41
N LEU A 150 -6.95 2.77 1.49
CA LEU A 150 -7.52 3.74 0.57
C LEU A 150 -7.10 3.46 -0.88
N LEU A 151 -5.80 3.18 -1.11
CA LEU A 151 -5.30 2.84 -2.43
C LEU A 151 -5.94 1.56 -2.98
N ALA A 152 -6.14 0.55 -2.15
CA ALA A 152 -6.83 -0.67 -2.53
C ALA A 152 -8.28 -0.37 -2.97
N ALA A 153 -9.02 0.46 -2.22
CA ALA A 153 -10.37 0.86 -2.57
C ALA A 153 -10.44 1.67 -3.88
N LEU A 154 -9.53 2.62 -4.08
CA LEU A 154 -9.47 3.41 -5.32
C LEU A 154 -9.09 2.55 -6.54
N ARG A 155 -8.22 1.55 -6.35
CA ARG A 155 -7.85 0.59 -7.42
C ARG A 155 -8.97 -0.37 -7.76
N ASP A 156 -9.67 -0.91 -6.74
CA ASP A 156 -10.82 -1.78 -6.93
C ASP A 156 -11.94 -1.07 -7.70
N ALA A 157 -12.17 0.21 -7.38
CA ALA A 157 -13.13 1.05 -8.09
C ALA A 157 -12.64 1.51 -9.48
N GLY A 158 -11.37 1.30 -9.85
CA GLY A 158 -10.80 1.72 -11.13
C GLY A 158 -10.41 3.21 -11.22
N ALA A 159 -10.46 3.96 -10.12
CA ALA A 159 -10.03 5.35 -10.06
C ALA A 159 -8.50 5.50 -10.16
N VAL A 160 -7.76 4.51 -9.66
CA VAL A 160 -6.28 4.45 -9.70
C VAL A 160 -5.86 3.18 -10.43
N GLY A 161 -5.03 3.31 -11.46
CA GLY A 161 -4.50 2.19 -12.25
C GLY A 161 -3.00 2.26 -12.44
N ASP A 162 -2.47 1.38 -13.30
CA ASP A 162 -1.02 1.27 -13.57
C ASP A 162 -0.42 2.53 -14.21
N SER A 163 -1.24 3.35 -14.87
CA SER A 163 -0.83 4.63 -15.46
C SER A 163 -0.94 5.82 -14.49
N THR A 164 -1.57 5.63 -13.32
CA THR A 164 -1.77 6.71 -12.35
C THR A 164 -0.48 6.96 -11.59
N THR A 165 0.01 8.19 -11.65
CA THR A 165 1.10 8.62 -10.77
C THR A 165 0.53 8.92 -9.39
N VAL A 166 1.04 8.26 -8.34
CA VAL A 166 0.60 8.51 -6.96
C VAL A 166 1.73 9.12 -6.14
N VAL A 167 1.45 10.26 -5.52
CA VAL A 167 2.41 11.03 -4.72
C VAL A 167 1.83 11.26 -3.33
N ALA A 168 2.55 10.78 -2.32
CA ALA A 168 2.25 11.09 -0.92
C ALA A 168 2.68 12.52 -0.61
N VAL A 169 1.73 13.36 -0.18
CA VAL A 169 1.94 14.76 0.21
C VAL A 169 1.56 14.95 1.68
N HIS A 170 1.71 16.17 2.19
CA HIS A 170 1.37 16.49 3.58
C HIS A 170 2.10 15.61 4.61
N LEU A 171 3.36 15.28 4.30
CA LEU A 171 4.26 14.49 5.16
C LEU A 171 4.66 15.33 6.38
N SER A 172 4.69 14.70 7.56
CA SER A 172 5.04 15.32 8.84
C SER A 172 6.30 14.70 9.47
N HIS A 173 6.62 15.13 10.68
CA HIS A 173 7.69 14.56 11.49
C HIS A 173 7.32 13.19 12.10
N HIS A 174 6.10 12.72 11.90
CA HIS A 174 5.66 11.38 12.32
C HIS A 174 6.04 10.29 11.31
N ASN A 175 6.41 10.67 10.08
CA ASN A 175 6.87 9.74 9.06
C ASN A 175 8.26 9.18 9.42
N PRO A 176 8.55 7.92 9.07
CA PRO A 176 9.87 7.36 9.28
C PRO A 176 10.93 8.09 8.45
N PRO A 177 12.23 7.90 8.74
CA PRO A 177 13.31 8.47 7.95
C PRO A 177 13.15 8.19 6.45
N GLU A 178 13.51 9.15 5.60
CA GLU A 178 13.21 9.14 4.16
C GLU A 178 13.51 7.81 3.44
N PRO A 179 14.65 7.11 3.67
CA PRO A 179 14.90 5.82 3.00
C PRO A 179 13.87 4.75 3.34
N GLU A 180 13.39 4.73 4.59
CA GLU A 180 12.34 3.82 5.05
C GLU A 180 10.98 4.20 4.45
N LEU A 181 10.67 5.50 4.44
CA LEU A 181 9.43 6.02 3.86
C LEU A 181 9.33 5.70 2.36
N VAL A 182 10.39 6.00 1.61
CA VAL A 182 10.48 5.71 0.17
C VAL A 182 10.25 4.23 -0.09
N ARG A 183 10.88 3.32 0.66
CA ARG A 183 10.70 1.88 0.47
C ARG A 183 9.26 1.45 0.73
N ARG A 184 8.67 1.89 1.84
CA ARG A 184 7.29 1.52 2.20
C ARG A 184 6.28 2.04 1.19
N LEU A 185 6.40 3.30 0.76
CA LEU A 185 5.53 3.88 -0.26
C LEU A 185 5.72 3.21 -1.63
N ALA A 186 6.97 2.89 -2.00
CA ALA A 186 7.28 2.19 -3.25
C ALA A 186 6.59 0.83 -3.34
N ALA A 187 6.44 0.13 -2.21
CA ALA A 187 5.70 -1.12 -2.17
C ALA A 187 4.23 -0.95 -2.60
N TRP A 188 3.68 0.26 -2.54
CA TRP A 188 2.32 0.56 -2.96
C TRP A 188 2.27 1.34 -4.28
N GLY A 189 3.38 1.49 -4.99
CA GLY A 189 3.46 2.31 -6.20
C GLY A 189 3.32 3.81 -5.91
N VAL A 190 3.67 4.24 -4.70
CA VAL A 190 3.62 5.63 -4.25
C VAL A 190 5.04 6.15 -4.09
N ARG A 191 5.26 7.43 -4.39
CA ARG A 191 6.49 8.14 -4.03
C ARG A 191 6.18 9.27 -3.05
N PRO A 192 7.10 9.64 -2.14
CA PRO A 192 6.95 10.89 -1.40
C PRO A 192 7.07 12.08 -2.35
N GLY A 193 6.26 13.10 -2.12
CA GLY A 193 6.38 14.41 -2.74
C GLY A 193 7.57 15.17 -2.16
N ARG A 194 8.14 16.09 -2.94
CA ARG A 194 9.19 17.00 -2.51
C ARG A 194 8.78 18.44 -2.78
N ASP A 195 9.30 19.34 -1.96
CA ASP A 195 9.16 20.76 -2.21
C ASP A 195 9.68 21.10 -3.62
N LEU A 196 8.90 21.91 -4.35
CA LEU A 196 9.19 22.34 -5.71
C LEU A 196 9.12 21.22 -6.78
N ASP A 197 8.56 20.05 -6.45
CA ASP A 197 8.28 19.02 -7.45
C ASP A 197 7.43 19.56 -8.60
N VAL A 198 7.86 19.29 -9.83
CA VAL A 198 7.08 19.55 -11.05
C VAL A 198 6.63 18.20 -11.63
N ILE A 199 5.33 18.00 -11.73
CA ILE A 199 4.73 16.76 -12.23
C ILE A 199 4.00 17.06 -13.54
N THR A 200 4.28 16.26 -14.56
CA THR A 200 3.63 16.37 -15.88
C THR A 200 2.67 15.19 -16.07
N VAL A 201 1.42 15.49 -16.44
CA VAL A 201 0.35 14.52 -16.73
C VAL A 201 -0.22 14.74 -18.14
N GLY A 202 -0.87 13.73 -18.72
CA GLY A 202 -1.67 13.88 -19.95
C GLY A 202 -0.98 13.61 -21.30
N ALA A 203 0.35 13.43 -21.36
CA ALA A 203 1.02 13.04 -22.60
C ALA A 203 1.14 11.51 -22.69
N THR A 204 0.56 10.90 -23.74
CA THR A 204 0.80 9.49 -24.09
C THR A 204 2.29 9.22 -24.23
N ARG A 205 2.90 8.70 -23.17
CA ARG A 205 4.17 7.99 -23.17
C ARG A 205 4.12 6.99 -22.03
N PRO A 206 4.63 5.75 -22.22
CA PRO A 206 5.02 4.96 -21.06
C PRO A 206 6.03 5.83 -20.32
N VAL A 207 5.78 6.08 -19.02
CA VAL A 207 6.71 6.79 -18.14
C VAL A 207 8.06 6.05 -18.25
N PRO A 208 9.08 6.57 -18.96
CA PRO A 208 10.37 5.91 -19.01
C PRO A 208 11.12 6.36 -17.77
N GLY A 209 11.11 5.52 -16.76
CA GLY A 209 11.77 5.73 -15.46
C GLY A 209 10.93 6.59 -14.51
N GLY A 210 10.26 5.97 -13.54
CA GLY A 210 9.66 6.72 -12.43
C GLY A 210 8.41 6.11 -11.80
N ALA A 211 7.66 5.27 -12.52
CA ALA A 211 6.69 4.40 -11.85
C ALA A 211 7.50 3.34 -11.11
N LEU A 212 7.63 3.49 -9.78
CA LEU A 212 8.08 2.42 -8.89
C LEU A 212 7.08 1.28 -9.07
N THR A 213 7.34 0.40 -10.05
CA THR A 213 6.52 -0.79 -10.23
C THR A 213 6.90 -1.67 -9.06
N PRO A 214 5.99 -1.95 -8.12
CA PRO A 214 6.36 -2.71 -6.93
C PRO A 214 6.91 -4.08 -7.35
N ALA A 215 7.93 -4.58 -6.65
CA ALA A 215 8.46 -5.91 -6.89
C ALA A 215 7.31 -6.93 -6.90
N ARG A 216 7.20 -7.71 -7.99
CA ARG A 216 6.09 -8.65 -8.16
C ARG A 216 6.28 -9.86 -7.28
N ARG A 217 7.52 -10.33 -7.08
CA ARG A 217 7.86 -11.49 -6.27
C ARG A 217 8.86 -11.09 -5.20
N THR A 218 8.46 -11.15 -3.94
CA THR A 218 9.32 -10.79 -2.81
C THR A 218 9.44 -11.95 -1.83
N LEU A 219 10.66 -12.33 -1.48
CA LEU A 219 10.92 -13.25 -0.36
C LEU A 219 11.27 -12.45 0.89
N VAL A 220 10.54 -12.65 1.98
CA VAL A 220 10.82 -12.04 3.30
C VAL A 220 11.34 -13.12 4.24
N THR A 221 12.62 -13.03 4.58
CA THR A 221 13.30 -13.94 5.51
C THR A 221 13.66 -13.24 6.83
N GLY A 222 14.00 -14.02 7.85
CA GLY A 222 14.47 -13.53 9.14
C GLY A 222 14.20 -14.48 10.30
N GLY A 223 14.75 -14.15 11.45
CA GLY A 223 14.60 -14.96 12.66
C GLY A 223 13.15 -15.05 13.19
N ALA A 224 12.95 -15.84 14.23
CA ALA A 224 11.68 -15.83 14.96
C ALA A 224 11.43 -14.45 15.57
N ARG A 225 10.19 -13.95 15.49
CA ARG A 225 9.79 -12.63 16.03
C ARG A 225 10.59 -11.43 15.48
N SER A 226 11.21 -11.57 14.29
CA SER A 226 11.99 -10.51 13.64
C SER A 226 11.17 -9.38 13.02
N GLY A 227 9.85 -9.55 12.87
CA GLY A 227 8.96 -8.61 12.17
C GLY A 227 8.61 -8.99 10.72
N LYS A 228 9.08 -10.14 10.20
CA LYS A 228 8.80 -10.57 8.81
C LYS A 228 7.33 -10.61 8.41
N SER A 229 6.43 -11.15 9.23
CA SER A 229 5.01 -11.19 8.87
C SER A 229 4.42 -9.79 8.74
N ARG A 230 4.80 -8.85 9.63
CA ARG A 230 4.38 -7.44 9.53
C ARG A 230 4.89 -6.79 8.25
N GLU A 231 6.15 -7.06 7.88
CA GLU A 231 6.68 -6.52 6.62
C GLU A 231 5.98 -7.13 5.41
N ALA A 232 5.74 -8.44 5.42
CA ALA A 232 5.06 -9.12 4.33
C ALA A 232 3.60 -8.66 4.17
N GLU A 233 2.90 -8.41 5.28
CA GLU A 233 1.55 -7.82 5.30
C GLU A 233 1.54 -6.42 4.66
N ARG A 234 2.52 -5.56 4.96
CA ARG A 234 2.63 -4.22 4.35
C ARG A 234 2.82 -4.29 2.84
N LEU A 235 3.63 -5.21 2.35
CA LEU A 235 3.94 -5.32 0.91
C LEU A 235 2.67 -5.60 0.09
N VAL A 236 1.68 -6.29 0.65
CA VAL A 236 0.42 -6.61 -0.04
C VAL A 236 -0.75 -5.69 0.34
N ALA A 237 -0.56 -4.78 1.29
CA ALA A 237 -1.66 -4.01 1.90
C ALA A 237 -2.45 -3.14 0.91
N ALA A 238 -1.81 -2.64 -0.14
CA ALA A 238 -2.44 -1.79 -1.16
C ALA A 238 -2.99 -2.55 -2.37
N ALA A 239 -2.94 -3.89 -2.34
CA ALA A 239 -3.56 -4.72 -3.38
C ALA A 239 -5.08 -4.79 -3.17
N PRO A 240 -5.89 -4.66 -4.23
CA PRO A 240 -7.36 -4.76 -4.13
C PRO A 240 -7.82 -6.08 -3.50
N ARG A 241 -7.14 -7.18 -3.87
CA ARG A 241 -7.50 -8.54 -3.48
C ARG A 241 -6.27 -9.25 -2.96
N VAL A 242 -6.35 -9.76 -1.73
CA VAL A 242 -5.26 -10.50 -1.09
C VAL A 242 -5.74 -11.90 -0.70
N THR A 243 -4.93 -12.89 -1.06
CA THR A 243 -5.06 -14.29 -0.62
C THR A 243 -3.92 -14.62 0.34
N TYR A 244 -4.25 -14.81 1.62
CA TYR A 244 -3.31 -15.28 2.63
C TYR A 244 -3.26 -16.81 2.62
N VAL A 245 -2.09 -17.37 2.35
CA VAL A 245 -1.85 -18.82 2.35
C VAL A 245 -1.20 -19.23 3.66
N ALA A 246 -2.00 -19.84 4.53
CA ALA A 246 -1.54 -20.39 5.80
C ALA A 246 -1.07 -21.84 5.58
N THR A 247 0.24 -22.06 5.73
CA THR A 247 0.86 -23.36 5.40
C THR A 247 0.97 -24.30 6.60
N SER A 248 0.66 -23.81 7.80
CA SER A 248 0.88 -24.53 9.06
C SER A 248 0.06 -25.81 9.24
N GLY A 249 -0.99 -26.02 8.43
CA GLY A 249 -1.94 -27.12 8.62
C GLY A 249 -2.72 -27.03 9.94
N PRO A 250 -3.70 -27.93 10.15
CA PRO A 250 -4.31 -28.13 11.46
C PRO A 250 -3.25 -28.67 12.45
N PRO A 251 -3.37 -28.38 13.76
CA PRO A 251 -2.50 -28.96 14.77
C PRO A 251 -2.48 -30.49 14.65
N HIS A 252 -1.29 -31.10 14.69
CA HIS A 252 -1.17 -32.56 14.76
C HIS A 252 -1.92 -33.07 15.98
N ALA A 253 -2.79 -34.08 15.80
CA ALA A 253 -3.65 -34.62 16.85
C ALA A 253 -2.88 -35.14 18.08
N ASP A 254 -1.59 -35.45 17.90
CA ASP A 254 -0.69 -36.01 18.91
C ASP A 254 0.16 -34.94 19.63
N LEU A 255 0.08 -33.67 19.23
CA LEU A 255 0.69 -32.58 19.98
C LEU A 255 -0.35 -32.02 20.97
N PRO A 256 0.02 -31.82 22.26
CA PRO A 256 -0.85 -31.13 23.20
C PRO A 256 -1.29 -29.80 22.58
N HIS A 257 -2.59 -29.49 22.68
CA HIS A 257 -3.17 -28.25 22.17
C HIS A 257 -2.37 -27.06 22.71
N ASP A 258 -1.42 -26.58 21.92
CA ASP A 258 -0.50 -25.55 22.34
C ASP A 258 -1.28 -24.23 22.38
N ALA A 259 -1.67 -23.81 23.59
CA ALA A 259 -2.39 -22.57 23.79
C ALA A 259 -1.58 -21.36 23.26
N GLU A 260 -0.25 -21.41 23.31
CA GLU A 260 0.61 -20.36 22.74
C GLU A 260 0.49 -20.34 21.20
N TRP A 261 0.42 -21.53 20.58
CA TRP A 261 0.18 -21.65 19.14
C TRP A 261 -1.20 -21.15 18.73
N ALA A 262 -2.24 -21.53 19.47
CA ALA A 262 -3.61 -21.09 19.23
C ALA A 262 -3.75 -19.57 19.36
N ASP A 263 -3.20 -18.98 20.42
CA ASP A 263 -3.17 -17.52 20.64
C ASP A 263 -2.36 -16.80 19.56
N ARG A 264 -1.31 -17.44 19.04
CA ARG A 264 -0.52 -16.89 17.94
C ARG A 264 -1.31 -16.87 16.63
N VAL A 265 -2.05 -17.94 16.34
CA VAL A 265 -2.95 -18.02 15.17
C VAL A 265 -4.07 -16.99 15.30
N ALA A 266 -4.70 -16.87 16.47
CA ALA A 266 -5.74 -15.89 16.75
C ALA A 266 -5.24 -14.46 16.48
N ARG A 267 -4.11 -14.07 17.07
CA ARG A 267 -3.49 -12.76 16.82
C ARG A 267 -3.09 -12.54 15.36
N HIS A 268 -2.70 -13.58 14.62
CA HIS A 268 -2.42 -13.44 13.19
C HIS A 268 -3.70 -13.25 12.38
N ARG A 269 -4.81 -13.89 12.76
CA ARG A 269 -6.11 -13.72 12.11
C ARG A 269 -6.69 -12.34 12.40
N GLU A 270 -6.64 -11.87 13.66
CA GLU A 270 -7.15 -10.55 14.07
C GLU A 270 -6.45 -9.37 13.39
N ARG A 271 -5.15 -9.47 13.11
CA ARG A 271 -4.40 -8.40 12.43
C ARG A 271 -4.72 -8.26 10.94
N ARG A 272 -5.27 -9.30 10.30
CA ARG A 272 -5.51 -9.27 8.86
C ARG A 272 -6.76 -8.42 8.57
N PRO A 273 -6.73 -7.56 7.54
CA PRO A 273 -7.94 -6.90 7.08
C PRO A 273 -9.03 -7.94 6.76
N ALA A 274 -10.28 -7.66 7.16
CA ALA A 274 -11.41 -8.55 6.90
C ALA A 274 -11.67 -8.79 5.40
N ALA A 275 -11.17 -7.91 4.53
CA ALA A 275 -11.25 -8.05 3.08
C ALA A 275 -10.33 -9.15 2.52
N TRP A 276 -9.38 -9.67 3.30
CA TRP A 276 -8.45 -10.69 2.83
C TRP A 276 -9.07 -12.08 2.91
N SER A 277 -8.89 -12.88 1.87
CA SER A 277 -9.24 -14.30 1.89
C SER A 277 -8.10 -15.09 2.54
N THR A 278 -8.43 -16.14 3.29
CA THR A 278 -7.44 -17.07 3.87
C THR A 278 -7.67 -18.46 3.31
N VAL A 279 -6.60 -19.11 2.85
CA VAL A 279 -6.59 -20.50 2.37
C VAL A 279 -5.55 -21.27 3.18
N GLU A 280 -5.97 -22.36 3.83
CA GLU A 280 -5.09 -23.27 4.55
C GLU A 280 -4.71 -24.44 3.62
N THR A 281 -3.48 -24.46 3.10
CA THR A 281 -3.07 -25.48 2.12
C THR A 281 -1.54 -25.67 2.07
N ALA A 282 -1.11 -26.87 1.67
CA ALA A 282 0.27 -27.16 1.26
C ALA A 282 0.50 -26.92 -0.24
N ASP A 283 -0.57 -26.86 -1.05
CA ASP A 283 -0.51 -26.57 -2.50
C ASP A 283 -0.35 -25.06 -2.75
N VAL A 284 0.78 -24.52 -2.31
CA VAL A 284 1.14 -23.11 -2.49
C VAL A 284 1.22 -22.77 -3.98
N ALA A 285 1.81 -23.66 -4.78
CA ALA A 285 1.98 -23.47 -6.21
C ALA A 285 0.64 -23.39 -6.95
N GLY A 286 -0.36 -24.20 -6.58
CA GLY A 286 -1.72 -24.12 -7.11
C GLY A 286 -2.39 -22.79 -6.82
N VAL A 287 -2.29 -22.28 -5.60
CA VAL A 287 -2.82 -20.95 -5.26
C VAL A 287 -2.15 -19.86 -6.09
N VAL A 288 -0.82 -19.88 -6.19
CA VAL A 288 -0.05 -18.90 -6.99
C VAL A 288 -0.43 -18.93 -8.47
N ARG A 289 -0.66 -20.13 -9.05
CA ARG A 289 -1.13 -20.29 -10.44
C ARG A 289 -2.53 -19.74 -10.67
N SER A 290 -3.41 -19.82 -9.67
CA SER A 290 -4.79 -19.37 -9.80
C SER A 290 -4.97 -17.85 -9.68
N ALA A 291 -3.98 -17.15 -9.13
CA ALA A 291 -4.02 -15.71 -8.91
C ALA A 291 -3.92 -14.93 -10.24
N GLN A 292 -4.71 -13.86 -10.36
CA GLN A 292 -4.82 -13.06 -11.57
C GLN A 292 -4.01 -11.76 -11.46
N ALA A 293 -3.89 -11.03 -12.57
CA ALA A 293 -3.28 -9.70 -12.55
C ALA A 293 -4.04 -8.77 -11.60
N GLY A 294 -3.33 -8.05 -10.74
CA GLY A 294 -3.91 -7.18 -9.71
C GLY A 294 -4.18 -7.88 -8.37
N ASP A 295 -4.23 -9.21 -8.32
CA ASP A 295 -4.27 -9.96 -7.06
C ASP A 295 -2.91 -9.94 -6.35
N ALA A 296 -2.92 -10.15 -5.04
CA ALA A 296 -1.75 -10.46 -4.24
C ALA A 296 -1.91 -11.78 -3.47
N VAL A 297 -0.82 -12.55 -3.37
CA VAL A 297 -0.73 -13.78 -2.59
C VAL A 297 0.35 -13.60 -1.51
N LEU A 298 -0.02 -13.80 -0.25
CA LEU A 298 0.90 -13.77 0.89
C LEU A 298 1.02 -15.17 1.50
N VAL A 299 2.19 -15.79 1.37
CA VAL A 299 2.46 -17.15 1.88
C VAL A 299 3.17 -17.07 3.23
N ASP A 300 2.56 -17.57 4.30
CA ASP A 300 3.14 -17.60 5.65
C ASP A 300 2.97 -19.01 6.26
N CYS A 301 4.03 -19.83 6.31
CA CYS A 301 5.38 -19.60 5.79
C CYS A 301 6.00 -20.85 5.14
N LEU A 302 7.05 -20.65 4.34
CA LEU A 302 7.80 -21.74 3.69
C LEU A 302 8.43 -22.70 4.71
N THR A 303 8.73 -22.24 5.92
CA THR A 303 9.19 -23.08 7.03
C THR A 303 8.21 -24.21 7.32
N LEU A 304 6.93 -23.86 7.55
CA LEU A 304 5.91 -24.83 7.93
C LEU A 304 5.39 -25.61 6.72
N TRP A 305 5.42 -24.98 5.54
CA TRP A 305 5.19 -25.67 4.29
C TRP A 305 6.19 -26.81 4.09
N LEU A 306 7.49 -26.58 4.30
CA LEU A 306 8.50 -27.61 4.17
C LEU A 306 8.31 -28.73 5.20
N THR A 307 8.00 -28.38 6.46
CA THR A 307 7.65 -29.39 7.48
C THR A 307 6.52 -30.29 6.98
N ARG A 308 5.44 -29.70 6.46
CA ARG A 308 4.29 -30.44 5.94
C ARG A 308 4.63 -31.30 4.71
N VAL A 309 5.44 -30.79 3.80
CA VAL A 309 5.91 -31.55 2.62
C VAL A 309 6.69 -32.81 3.03
N ILE A 310 7.47 -32.74 4.10
CA ILE A 310 8.24 -33.88 4.62
C ILE A 310 7.33 -34.82 5.43
N ASP A 311 6.42 -34.27 6.26
CA ASP A 311 5.41 -35.01 7.03
C ASP A 311 4.51 -35.85 6.12
N ASP A 312 3.93 -35.23 5.09
CA ASP A 312 3.01 -35.89 4.14
C ASP A 312 3.69 -37.04 3.36
N ALA A 313 5.02 -37.04 3.32
CA ALA A 313 5.84 -38.04 2.67
C ALA A 313 6.44 -39.09 3.64
N ASP A 314 6.24 -38.94 4.95
CA ASP A 314 6.88 -39.74 6.01
C ASP A 314 8.41 -39.83 5.85
N ALA A 315 9.05 -38.73 5.42
CA ALA A 315 10.43 -38.74 4.95
C ALA A 315 11.48 -38.26 5.98
N TRP A 316 11.10 -38.05 7.24
CA TRP A 316 12.00 -37.51 8.28
C TRP A 316 13.22 -38.37 8.57
N ASN A 317 13.12 -39.68 8.32
CA ASN A 317 14.18 -40.65 8.55
C ASN A 317 14.91 -41.06 7.25
N ASP A 318 14.55 -40.48 6.11
CA ASP A 318 15.13 -40.74 4.80
C ASP A 318 15.49 -39.42 4.10
N ALA A 319 16.75 -39.03 4.25
CA ALA A 319 17.24 -37.75 3.73
C ALA A 319 17.17 -37.64 2.20
N ASP A 320 17.39 -38.74 1.47
CA ASP A 320 17.39 -38.74 0.01
C ASP A 320 15.95 -38.57 -0.50
N THR A 321 15.01 -39.29 0.09
CA THR A 321 13.58 -39.13 -0.21
C THR A 321 13.09 -37.73 0.14
N ALA A 322 13.39 -37.23 1.36
CA ALA A 322 13.01 -35.89 1.78
C ALA A 322 13.55 -34.81 0.83
N ARG A 323 14.82 -34.94 0.42
CA ARG A 323 15.43 -34.01 -0.53
C ARG A 323 14.78 -34.09 -1.90
N SER A 324 14.54 -35.29 -2.44
CA SER A 324 13.90 -35.47 -3.75
C SER A 324 12.51 -34.84 -3.80
N ILE A 325 11.71 -35.02 -2.75
CA ILE A 325 10.35 -34.46 -2.66
C ILE A 325 10.41 -32.94 -2.48
N MET A 326 11.28 -32.44 -1.60
CA MET A 326 11.51 -31.00 -1.46
C MET A 326 11.89 -30.35 -2.81
N LEU A 327 12.79 -30.99 -3.57
CA LEU A 327 13.24 -30.49 -4.88
C LEU A 327 12.10 -30.41 -5.91
N ALA A 328 11.24 -31.43 -5.95
CA ALA A 328 10.07 -31.42 -6.84
C ALA A 328 9.08 -30.31 -6.43
N SER A 329 8.77 -30.20 -5.14
CA SER A 329 7.83 -29.21 -4.60
C SER A 329 8.33 -27.78 -4.79
N VAL A 330 9.62 -27.50 -4.57
CA VAL A 330 10.18 -26.16 -4.80
C VAL A 330 10.27 -25.84 -6.29
N ALA A 331 10.54 -26.83 -7.15
CA ALA A 331 10.55 -26.62 -8.60
C ALA A 331 9.14 -26.24 -9.12
N ASP A 332 8.09 -26.89 -8.62
CA ASP A 332 6.70 -26.53 -8.95
C ASP A 332 6.35 -25.12 -8.48
N LEU A 333 6.71 -24.76 -7.24
CA LEU A 333 6.52 -23.42 -6.71
C LEU A 333 7.26 -22.37 -7.54
N VAL A 334 8.53 -22.59 -7.86
CA VAL A 334 9.33 -21.67 -8.69
C VAL A 334 8.73 -21.51 -10.09
N SER A 335 8.20 -22.59 -10.68
CA SER A 335 7.50 -22.52 -11.95
C SER A 335 6.26 -21.62 -11.86
N ALA A 336 5.45 -21.79 -10.82
CA ALA A 336 4.28 -20.96 -10.56
C ALA A 336 4.65 -19.49 -10.35
N LEU A 337 5.69 -19.21 -9.56
CA LEU A 337 6.20 -17.85 -9.31
C LEU A 337 6.65 -17.16 -10.60
N ARG A 338 7.29 -17.89 -11.52
CA ARG A 338 7.74 -17.32 -12.80
C ARG A 338 6.60 -17.00 -13.76
N ALA A 339 5.51 -17.75 -13.69
CA ALA A 339 4.37 -17.63 -14.61
C ALA A 339 3.28 -16.66 -14.12
N THR A 340 3.16 -16.44 -12.81
CA THR A 340 2.05 -15.67 -12.25
C THR A 340 2.14 -14.18 -12.60
N PRO A 341 1.02 -13.55 -13.02
CA PRO A 341 0.94 -12.10 -13.17
C PRO A 341 0.67 -11.38 -11.84
N ALA A 342 0.26 -12.12 -10.80
CA ALA A 342 -0.07 -11.60 -9.50
C ALA A 342 1.18 -11.17 -8.72
N ARG A 343 0.97 -10.34 -7.69
CA ARG A 343 2.00 -10.09 -6.70
C ARG A 343 2.10 -11.28 -5.75
N VAL A 344 3.30 -11.77 -5.46
CA VAL A 344 3.52 -12.84 -4.49
C VAL A 344 4.57 -12.44 -3.46
N VAL A 345 4.21 -12.54 -2.19
CA VAL A 345 5.10 -12.33 -1.06
C VAL A 345 5.21 -13.64 -0.28
N LEU A 346 6.43 -14.18 -0.17
CA LEU A 346 6.70 -15.42 0.56
C LEU A 346 7.43 -15.12 1.85
N VAL A 347 6.96 -15.69 2.96
CA VAL A 347 7.62 -15.57 4.27
C VAL A 347 8.37 -16.87 4.55
N THR A 348 9.60 -16.76 5.02
CA THR A 348 10.40 -17.90 5.51
C THR A 348 11.19 -17.53 6.76
N ASN A 349 11.64 -18.54 7.52
CA ASN A 349 12.56 -18.31 8.62
C ASN A 349 14.01 -18.45 8.13
N GLU A 350 14.88 -17.63 8.72
CA GLU A 350 16.33 -17.91 8.73
C GLU A 350 16.66 -18.74 9.97
N VAL A 351 17.13 -19.98 9.76
CA VAL A 351 17.42 -20.97 10.83
C VAL A 351 18.87 -21.48 10.79
N GLY A 352 19.66 -21.07 9.79
CA GLY A 352 21.03 -21.51 9.56
C GLY A 352 22.08 -20.73 10.34
N SER A 353 21.74 -19.59 10.95
CA SER A 353 22.70 -18.73 11.66
C SER A 353 23.01 -19.15 13.11
N GLY A 354 22.56 -20.33 13.53
CA GLY A 354 22.76 -20.89 14.87
C GLY A 354 23.76 -22.03 14.95
N ILE A 355 23.81 -22.71 16.10
CA ILE A 355 24.63 -23.92 16.30
C ILE A 355 24.00 -25.09 15.53
N VAL A 356 24.83 -26.05 15.10
CA VAL A 356 24.37 -27.31 14.50
C VAL A 356 23.44 -28.07 15.45
N PRO A 357 22.20 -28.39 15.05
CA PRO A 357 21.27 -29.13 15.91
C PRO A 357 21.79 -30.52 16.31
N LEU A 358 21.47 -30.94 17.53
CA LEU A 358 21.83 -32.27 18.05
C LEU A 358 21.03 -33.41 17.38
N HIS A 359 19.78 -33.16 17.01
CA HIS A 359 18.89 -34.15 16.41
C HIS A 359 19.03 -34.22 14.88
N ALA A 360 19.03 -35.43 14.32
CA ALA A 360 19.22 -35.65 12.88
C ALA A 360 18.14 -34.99 12.03
N GLY A 361 16.85 -35.14 12.40
CA GLY A 361 15.74 -34.50 11.69
C GLY A 361 15.82 -32.97 11.70
N ALA A 362 16.30 -32.37 12.79
CA ALA A 362 16.49 -30.92 12.87
C ALA A 362 17.65 -30.43 11.98
N ARG A 363 18.74 -31.21 11.83
CA ARG A 363 19.80 -30.92 10.86
C ARG A 363 19.29 -31.02 9.42
N LEU A 364 18.58 -32.11 9.11
CA LEU A 364 17.96 -32.31 7.80
C LEU A 364 17.04 -31.14 7.44
N PHE A 365 16.13 -30.76 8.35
CA PHE A 365 15.22 -29.63 8.14
C PHE A 365 15.96 -28.32 7.87
N ARG A 366 16.97 -27.98 8.69
CA ARG A 366 17.77 -26.76 8.53
C ARG A 366 18.42 -26.72 7.16
N ASP A 367 19.04 -27.82 6.73
CA ASP A 367 19.77 -27.89 5.46
C ASP A 367 18.81 -27.81 4.26
N LEU A 368 17.67 -28.52 4.32
CA LEU A 368 16.63 -28.44 3.30
C LEU A 368 15.98 -27.06 3.22
N LEU A 369 15.70 -26.40 4.36
CA LEU A 369 15.13 -25.05 4.37
C LEU A 369 16.09 -24.02 3.79
N GLY A 370 17.40 -24.18 4.03
CA GLY A 370 18.43 -23.38 3.36
C GLY A 370 18.38 -23.52 1.84
N GLU A 371 18.24 -24.75 1.34
CA GLU A 371 18.11 -25.02 -0.11
C GLU A 371 16.80 -24.45 -0.69
N VAL A 372 15.67 -24.58 0.03
CA VAL A 372 14.39 -23.95 -0.36
C VAL A 372 14.53 -22.43 -0.44
N ASN A 373 15.08 -21.81 0.61
CA ASN A 373 15.24 -20.36 0.69
C ASN A 373 16.09 -19.84 -0.48
N SER A 374 17.21 -20.49 -0.80
CA SER A 374 18.08 -20.11 -1.93
C SER A 374 17.34 -20.20 -3.27
N ARG A 375 16.66 -21.31 -3.53
CA ARG A 375 15.96 -21.53 -4.82
C ARG A 375 14.79 -20.60 -5.03
N VAL A 376 14.06 -20.28 -3.96
CA VAL A 376 12.95 -19.32 -4.01
C VAL A 376 13.48 -17.89 -4.12
N ALA A 377 14.57 -17.55 -3.43
CA ALA A 377 15.24 -16.25 -3.57
C ALA A 377 15.63 -15.97 -5.03
N ASP A 378 16.21 -16.96 -5.73
CA ASP A 378 16.59 -16.85 -7.15
C ASP A 378 15.39 -16.64 -8.11
N ALA A 379 14.17 -16.92 -7.65
CA ALA A 379 12.95 -16.72 -8.42
C ALA A 379 12.21 -15.42 -8.05
N CYS A 380 12.68 -14.69 -7.02
CA CYS A 380 12.11 -13.43 -6.57
C CYS A 380 12.83 -12.23 -7.19
N ASP A 381 12.08 -11.15 -7.39
CA ASP A 381 12.62 -9.87 -7.82
C ASP A 381 13.36 -9.16 -6.68
N GLU A 382 12.95 -9.43 -5.43
CA GLU A 382 13.49 -8.81 -4.23
C GLU A 382 13.54 -9.82 -3.08
N VAL A 383 14.59 -9.73 -2.26
CA VAL A 383 14.73 -10.51 -1.03
C VAL A 383 14.96 -9.56 0.14
N LEU A 384 14.13 -9.67 1.17
CA LEU A 384 14.21 -8.85 2.38
C LEU A 384 14.65 -9.70 3.56
N LEU A 385 15.69 -9.27 4.25
CA LEU A 385 16.05 -9.78 5.57
C LEU A 385 15.44 -8.88 6.64
N THR A 386 14.68 -9.48 7.55
CA THR A 386 14.12 -8.76 8.70
C THR A 386 14.88 -9.08 9.99
N VAL A 387 15.31 -8.04 10.69
CA VAL A 387 16.01 -8.11 11.98
C VAL A 387 15.49 -6.99 12.88
N ALA A 388 15.08 -7.33 14.10
CA ALA A 388 14.58 -6.37 15.10
C ALA A 388 13.48 -5.41 14.56
N GLY A 389 12.59 -5.91 13.71
CA GLY A 389 11.50 -5.14 13.11
C GLY A 389 11.90 -4.23 11.95
N ARG A 390 13.17 -4.27 11.51
CA ARG A 390 13.69 -3.55 10.34
C ARG A 390 13.84 -4.51 9.17
N ALA A 391 13.47 -4.05 7.97
CA ALA A 391 13.67 -4.79 6.73
C ALA A 391 14.88 -4.21 5.98
N ILE A 392 15.75 -5.10 5.51
CA ILE A 392 16.96 -4.78 4.75
C ILE A 392 16.83 -5.53 3.43
N ILE A 393 17.00 -4.82 2.31
CA ILE A 393 17.06 -5.43 0.99
C ILE A 393 18.40 -6.17 0.90
N LEU A 394 18.35 -7.49 0.70
CA LEU A 394 19.52 -8.26 0.31
C LEU A 394 19.73 -7.97 -1.18
N GLY A 395 20.83 -7.26 -1.48
CA GLY A 395 21.13 -6.80 -2.85
C GLY A 395 21.20 -7.95 -3.85
N GLU A 396 21.18 -7.62 -5.14
CA GLU A 396 21.28 -8.61 -6.21
C GLU A 396 22.51 -9.51 -5.99
N LEU A 397 22.31 -10.82 -6.13
CA LEU A 397 23.40 -11.76 -6.36
C LEU A 397 24.07 -11.32 -7.67
N ARG A 398 25.12 -10.51 -7.57
CA ARG A 398 26.00 -10.25 -8.70
C ARG A 398 26.53 -11.61 -9.14
N THR A 399 26.04 -12.11 -10.27
CA THR A 399 26.81 -13.06 -11.09
C THR A 399 27.98 -12.29 -11.70
N GLU A 400 28.93 -11.86 -10.87
CA GLU A 400 30.28 -11.63 -11.33
C GLU A 400 30.90 -13.01 -11.55
N GLY A 401 31.54 -13.17 -12.72
CA GLY A 401 32.09 -14.43 -13.21
C GLY A 401 33.13 -15.06 -12.26
N PRO A 402 33.66 -16.23 -12.63
CA PRO A 402 34.49 -17.02 -11.73
C PRO A 402 35.70 -16.22 -11.24
N LEU A 403 35.89 -16.23 -9.91
CA LEU A 403 37.10 -15.78 -9.21
C LEU A 403 38.33 -16.59 -9.63
#